data_AF-U2EPD1-F1
#
_entry.id   AF-U2EPD1-F1
#
_cell.length_a   1.000
_cell.length_b   1.000
_cell.length_c   1.000
_cell.angle_alpha   90.00
_cell.angle_beta   90.00
_cell.angle_gamma   90.00
#
_symmetry.space_group_name_H-M   'P 1'
#
loop_
_entity.id
_entity.type
_entity.pdbx_description
1 polymer ?
#
loop_
_entity_poly.entity_id
_entity_poly.type
_entity_poly.pdbx_seq_one_letter_code
_entity_poly.pdbx_strand_id
1 'polypeptide(L)'
;MTTAEIKDAAIFLMAYSFLKMDSTQELGLFINKKASKFIDELIEAMTPIVGHYHAFKRRIETQINALDNKASIAKQSFSTTAPQLACDLLYLRLAPNERKGQRLAPILAEFYAVNKDKIAYISNKSCDTKYRKEAEDSQTLAYFYIENI
;
A
#
# COMPACT_ATOMS: atom_id res chain seq x y z
N MET A 1 -12.67 11.93 -12.56
CA MET A 1 -11.87 10.76 -12.15
C MET A 1 -12.06 9.62 -13.13
N THR A 2 -10.98 9.12 -13.71
CA THR A 2 -11.03 7.99 -14.66
C THR A 2 -11.18 6.65 -13.92
N THR A 3 -11.57 5.58 -14.61
CA THR A 3 -11.59 4.23 -14.01
C THR A 3 -10.19 3.79 -13.55
N ALA A 4 -9.14 4.11 -14.32
CA ALA A 4 -7.76 3.80 -13.95
C ALA A 4 -7.35 4.50 -12.65
N GLU A 5 -7.71 5.77 -12.50
CA GLU A 5 -7.45 6.55 -11.29
C GLU A 5 -8.23 6.03 -10.07
N ILE A 6 -9.46 5.53 -10.25
CA ILE A 6 -10.21 4.88 -9.17
C ILE A 6 -9.49 3.63 -8.67
N LYS A 7 -8.95 2.82 -9.59
CA LYS A 7 -8.18 1.62 -9.23
C LYS A 7 -6.87 2.01 -8.51
N ASP A 8 -6.16 3.03 -9.00
CA ASP A 8 -4.99 3.56 -8.32
C ASP A 8 -5.32 4.05 -6.90
N ALA A 9 -6.39 4.82 -6.75
CA ALA A 9 -6.85 5.33 -5.46
C ALA A 9 -7.29 4.20 -4.52
N ALA A 10 -7.92 3.13 -5.03
CA ALA A 10 -8.30 1.99 -4.21
C ALA A 10 -7.08 1.28 -3.60
N ILE A 11 -6.05 0.96 -4.40
CA ILE A 11 -4.80 0.40 -3.87
C ILE A 11 -4.13 1.36 -2.88
N PHE A 12 -4.13 2.65 -3.17
CA PHE A 12 -3.58 3.68 -2.28
C PHE A 12 -4.30 3.72 -0.92
N LEU A 13 -5.64 3.69 -0.91
CA LEU A 13 -6.44 3.68 0.32
C LEU A 13 -6.30 2.37 1.11
N MET A 14 -6.11 1.23 0.43
CA MET A 14 -5.79 -0.04 1.10
C MET A 14 -4.43 0.05 1.82
N ALA A 15 -3.39 0.51 1.11
CA ALA A 15 -2.06 0.69 1.69
C ALA A 15 -2.09 1.65 2.90
N TYR A 16 -2.83 2.76 2.79
CA TYR A 16 -3.02 3.68 3.91
C TYR A 16 -3.67 2.99 5.12
N SER A 17 -4.70 2.18 4.89
CA SER A 17 -5.40 1.46 5.95
C SER A 17 -4.48 0.45 6.65
N PHE A 18 -3.66 -0.29 5.89
CA PHE A 18 -2.67 -1.21 6.45
C PHE A 18 -1.61 -0.49 7.29
N LEU A 19 -1.07 0.64 6.83
CA LEU A 19 -0.13 1.44 7.63
C LEU A 19 -0.79 1.95 8.91
N LYS A 20 -2.05 2.40 8.85
CA LYS A 20 -2.79 2.84 10.03
C LYS A 20 -3.02 1.72 11.05
N MET A 21 -3.28 0.49 10.60
CA MET A 21 -3.46 -0.66 11.48
C MET A 21 -2.20 -0.95 12.29
N ASP A 22 -1.02 -0.74 11.72
CA ASP A 22 0.26 -0.96 12.41
C ASP A 22 0.71 0.24 13.27
N SER A 23 0.27 1.45 12.93
CA SER A 23 0.63 2.69 13.66
C SER A 23 -0.02 2.84 15.04
N THR A 24 -0.95 1.96 15.42
CA THR A 24 -1.52 1.99 16.77
C THR A 24 -0.43 1.58 17.75
N GLN A 25 -0.17 2.42 18.76
CA GLN A 25 0.90 2.23 19.75
C GLN A 25 0.81 0.90 20.52
N GLU A 26 -0.31 0.18 20.40
CA GLU A 26 -0.54 -1.16 20.95
C GLU A 26 0.38 -2.23 20.32
N LEU A 27 0.86 -2.03 19.09
CA LEU A 27 1.73 -3.00 18.39
C LEU A 27 3.24 -2.77 18.61
N GLY A 28 3.62 -1.67 19.26
CA GLY A 28 5.01 -1.34 19.57
C GLY A 28 5.82 -0.85 18.35
N LEU A 29 7.16 -0.92 18.44
CA LEU A 29 8.04 -0.58 17.32
C LEU A 29 7.98 -1.68 16.25
N PHE A 30 7.73 -1.31 15.00
CA PHE A 30 7.65 -2.24 13.86
C PHE A 30 8.94 -3.09 13.74
N ILE A 31 10.05 -2.45 13.36
CA ILE A 31 11.39 -3.05 13.29
C ILE A 31 12.37 -2.28 14.17
N ASN A 32 12.35 -0.96 14.02
CA ASN A 32 13.15 -0.03 14.78
C ASN A 32 12.49 1.35 14.77
N LYS A 33 13.01 2.27 15.58
CA LYS A 33 12.49 3.65 15.70
C LYS A 33 12.44 4.40 14.37
N LYS A 34 13.41 4.18 13.48
CA LYS A 34 13.48 4.87 12.18
C LYS A 34 12.38 4.38 11.23
N ALA A 35 12.17 3.07 11.15
CA ALA A 35 11.12 2.47 10.34
C ALA A 35 9.73 2.89 10.83
N SER A 36 9.49 2.85 12.15
CA SER A 36 8.23 3.36 12.73
C SER A 36 8.00 4.83 12.42
N LYS A 37 9.02 5.68 12.58
CA LYS A 37 8.91 7.10 12.21
C LYS A 37 8.56 7.30 10.73
N PHE A 38 9.14 6.49 9.84
CA PHE A 38 8.82 6.58 8.41
C PHE A 38 7.40 6.11 8.10
N ILE A 39 6.84 5.16 8.85
CA ILE A 39 5.43 4.79 8.75
C ILE A 39 4.56 5.98 9.15
N ASP A 40 4.85 6.66 10.26
CA ASP A 40 4.11 7.84 10.70
C ASP A 40 4.17 8.97 9.66
N GLU A 41 5.37 9.30 9.16
CA GLU A 41 5.57 10.32 8.12
C GLU A 41 4.84 9.96 6.81
N LEU A 42 4.76 8.66 6.45
CA LEU A 42 3.98 8.21 5.30
C LEU A 42 2.47 8.40 5.53
N ILE A 43 1.95 8.02 6.70
CA ILE A 43 0.53 8.20 7.05
C ILE A 43 0.15 9.68 6.99
N GLU A 44 0.98 10.56 7.55
CA GLU A 44 0.80 12.01 7.48
C GLU A 44 0.75 12.51 6.03
N ALA A 45 1.68 12.06 5.18
CA ALA A 45 1.71 12.42 3.77
C ALA A 45 0.52 11.88 2.96
N MET A 46 0.00 10.70 3.32
CA MET A 46 -1.15 10.09 2.66
C MET A 46 -2.48 10.72 3.07
N THR A 47 -2.61 11.19 4.31
CA THR A 47 -3.85 11.74 4.88
C THR A 47 -4.54 12.80 4.00
N PRO A 48 -3.87 13.87 3.51
CA PRO A 48 -4.53 14.87 2.66
C PRO A 48 -4.99 14.29 1.31
N ILE A 49 -4.28 13.30 0.77
CA ILE A 49 -4.63 12.63 -0.50
C ILE A 49 -5.84 11.73 -0.32
N VAL A 50 -5.93 11.02 0.82
CA VAL A 50 -7.14 10.27 1.19
C VAL A 50 -8.33 11.23 1.32
N GLY A 51 -8.13 12.41 1.91
CA GLY A 51 -9.13 13.48 1.96
C GLY A 51 -9.59 13.94 0.57
N HIS A 52 -8.67 14.09 -0.38
CA HIS A 52 -8.99 14.43 -1.77
C HIS A 52 -9.94 13.42 -2.42
N TYR A 53 -9.75 12.13 -2.16
CA TYR A 53 -10.57 11.06 -2.73
C TYR A 53 -11.91 10.83 -2.02
N HIS A 54 -12.20 11.56 -0.94
CA HIS A 54 -13.44 11.39 -0.16
C HIS A 54 -14.71 11.53 -1.00
N ALA A 55 -14.74 12.45 -1.97
CA ALA A 55 -15.87 12.65 -2.87
C ALA A 55 -16.21 11.42 -3.74
N PHE A 56 -15.25 10.49 -3.89
CA PHE A 56 -15.39 9.27 -4.68
C PHE A 56 -15.39 7.99 -3.83
N LYS A 57 -15.45 8.14 -2.50
CA LYS A 57 -15.36 7.07 -1.50
C LYS A 57 -16.17 5.83 -1.88
N ARG A 58 -17.45 5.97 -2.19
CA ARG A 58 -18.33 4.84 -2.54
C ARG A 58 -17.83 4.01 -3.72
N ARG A 59 -17.28 4.66 -4.76
CA ARG A 59 -16.75 3.97 -5.95
C ARG A 59 -15.44 3.26 -5.65
N ILE A 60 -14.60 3.87 -4.82
CA ILE A 60 -13.33 3.31 -4.36
C ILE A 60 -13.59 2.09 -3.46
N GLU A 61 -14.48 2.21 -2.47
CA GLU A 61 -14.91 1.13 -1.59
C GLU A 61 -15.47 -0.07 -2.37
N THR A 62 -16.18 0.19 -3.47
CA THR A 62 -16.67 -0.89 -4.35
C THR A 62 -15.50 -1.71 -4.94
N GLN A 63 -14.40 -1.06 -5.34
CA GLN A 63 -13.21 -1.76 -5.83
C GLN A 63 -12.51 -2.52 -4.70
N ILE A 64 -12.36 -1.90 -3.53
CA ILE A 64 -11.72 -2.53 -2.36
C ILE A 64 -12.52 -3.78 -1.93
N ASN A 65 -13.83 -3.67 -1.78
CA ASN A 65 -14.68 -4.79 -1.41
C ASN A 65 -14.64 -5.93 -2.44
N ALA A 66 -14.54 -5.60 -3.74
CA ALA A 66 -14.38 -6.61 -4.78
C ALA A 66 -13.06 -7.36 -4.65
N LEU A 67 -11.98 -6.67 -4.28
CA LEU A 67 -10.68 -7.29 -4.01
C LEU A 67 -10.70 -8.18 -2.78
N ASP A 68 -11.29 -7.71 -1.67
CA ASP A 68 -11.39 -8.48 -0.44
C ASP A 68 -12.19 -9.77 -0.64
N ASN A 69 -13.29 -9.70 -1.40
CA ASN A 69 -14.08 -10.87 -1.78
C ASN A 69 -13.25 -11.87 -2.59
N LYS A 70 -12.46 -11.40 -3.56
CA LYS A 70 -11.58 -12.27 -4.36
C LYS A 70 -10.50 -12.92 -3.49
N ALA A 71 -9.86 -12.15 -2.61
CA ALA A 71 -8.87 -12.67 -1.67
C ALA A 71 -9.47 -13.75 -0.75
N SER A 72 -10.67 -13.51 -0.23
CA SER A 72 -11.38 -14.47 0.61
C SER A 72 -11.73 -15.78 -0.12
N ILE A 73 -12.05 -15.72 -1.41
CA ILE A 73 -12.40 -16.90 -2.22
C ILE A 73 -11.15 -17.69 -2.63
N ALA A 74 -10.01 -17.04 -2.80
CA ALA A 74 -8.77 -17.67 -3.25
C ALA A 74 -8.23 -18.75 -2.29
N LYS A 75 -8.65 -18.74 -1.01
CA LYS A 75 -8.26 -19.71 0.04
C LYS A 75 -6.74 -19.88 0.19
N GLN A 76 -5.96 -18.87 -0.16
CA GLN A 76 -4.51 -18.84 0.06
C GLN A 76 -4.21 -18.25 1.43
N SER A 77 -3.26 -18.84 2.15
CA SER A 77 -2.78 -18.30 3.43
C SER A 77 -1.51 -17.52 3.16
N PHE A 78 -1.48 -16.26 3.60
CA PHE A 78 -0.32 -15.39 3.51
C PHE A 78 0.11 -14.98 4.90
N SER A 79 1.41 -15.00 5.18
CA SER A 79 1.99 -14.40 6.36
C SER A 79 2.73 -13.14 5.95
N THR A 80 2.17 -11.96 6.24
CA THR A 80 2.81 -10.66 5.95
C THR A 80 2.61 -9.69 7.10
N THR A 81 3.50 -8.70 7.20
CA THR A 81 3.25 -7.53 8.07
C THR A 81 2.50 -6.46 7.29
N ALA A 82 1.61 -5.73 7.96
CA ALA A 82 0.83 -4.67 7.32
C ALA A 82 1.70 -3.58 6.66
N PRO A 83 2.84 -3.14 7.25
CA PRO A 83 3.72 -2.18 6.60
C PRO A 83 4.45 -2.73 5.38
N GLN A 84 4.84 -4.01 5.37
CA GLN A 84 5.42 -4.65 4.18
C GLN A 84 4.42 -4.62 3.03
N LEU A 85 3.22 -5.15 3.25
CA LEU A 85 2.19 -5.23 2.23
C LEU A 85 1.81 -3.85 1.70
N ALA A 86 1.68 -2.86 2.59
CA ALA A 86 1.39 -1.49 2.17
C ALA A 86 2.49 -0.91 1.27
N CYS A 87 3.77 -1.11 1.61
CA CYS A 87 4.87 -0.60 0.82
C CYS A 87 4.97 -1.31 -0.54
N ASP A 88 4.74 -2.62 -0.58
CA ASP A 88 4.75 -3.39 -1.83
C ASP A 88 3.59 -2.96 -2.76
N LEU A 89 2.40 -2.74 -2.20
CA LEU A 89 1.25 -2.20 -2.95
C LEU A 89 1.55 -0.81 -3.53
N LEU A 90 2.14 0.09 -2.74
CA LEU A 90 2.50 1.43 -3.19
C LEU A 90 3.57 1.39 -4.28
N TYR A 91 4.62 0.59 -4.10
CA TYR A 91 5.68 0.43 -5.08
C TYR A 91 5.13 -0.13 -6.39
N LEU A 92 4.50 -1.31 -6.37
CA LEU A 92 4.04 -2.00 -7.57
C LEU A 92 2.96 -1.22 -8.32
N ARG A 93 2.13 -0.45 -7.62
CA ARG A 93 1.07 0.33 -8.27
C ARG A 93 1.54 1.68 -8.79
N LEU A 94 2.38 2.40 -8.05
CA LEU A 94 2.69 3.80 -8.35
C LEU A 94 4.01 3.99 -9.10
N ALA A 95 4.95 3.03 -9.01
CA ALA A 95 6.24 3.15 -9.64
C ALA A 95 6.13 3.21 -11.18
N PRO A 96 6.72 4.21 -11.86
CA PRO A 96 6.58 4.37 -13.30
C PRO A 96 6.98 3.14 -14.13
N ASN A 97 8.02 2.42 -13.68
CA ASN A 97 8.52 1.19 -14.31
C ASN A 97 7.52 0.03 -14.24
N GLU A 98 6.67 -0.02 -13.22
CA GLU A 98 5.70 -1.11 -13.01
C GLU A 98 4.40 -0.88 -13.80
N ARG A 99 4.16 0.36 -14.24
CA ARG A 99 2.87 0.77 -14.83
C ARG A 99 2.71 0.51 -16.32
N LYS A 100 3.70 -0.10 -16.99
CA LYS A 100 3.63 -0.48 -18.42
C LYS A 100 3.09 0.64 -19.34
N GLY A 101 3.46 1.89 -19.08
CA GLY A 101 3.03 3.07 -19.85
C GLY A 101 1.70 3.71 -19.41
N GLN A 102 0.99 3.16 -18.41
CA GLN A 102 -0.21 3.78 -17.86
C GLN A 102 0.13 5.03 -17.03
N ARG A 103 -0.49 6.16 -17.37
CA ARG A 103 -0.32 7.42 -16.62
C ARG A 103 -0.89 7.28 -15.21
N LEU A 104 -0.20 7.85 -14.24
CA LEU A 104 -0.65 8.00 -12.86
C LEU A 104 -1.24 9.41 -12.67
N ALA A 105 -2.27 9.52 -11.84
CA ALA A 105 -2.83 10.82 -11.49
C ALA A 105 -1.75 11.73 -10.86
N PRO A 106 -1.67 13.03 -11.21
CA PRO A 106 -0.58 13.90 -10.75
C PRO A 106 -0.37 13.89 -9.23
N ILE A 107 -1.46 13.93 -8.45
CA ILE A 107 -1.40 13.91 -6.98
C ILE A 107 -0.74 12.63 -6.42
N LEU A 108 -1.00 11.48 -7.04
CA LEU A 108 -0.38 10.20 -6.65
C LEU A 108 1.05 10.08 -7.16
N ALA A 109 1.35 10.65 -8.33
CA ALA A 109 2.69 10.70 -8.90
C ALA A 109 3.63 11.56 -8.05
N GLU A 110 3.15 12.73 -7.63
CA GLU A 110 3.88 13.63 -6.73
C GLU A 110 4.14 12.96 -5.37
N PHE A 111 3.11 12.35 -4.78
CA PHE A 111 3.27 11.58 -3.54
C PHE A 111 4.37 10.53 -3.65
N TYR A 112 4.33 9.71 -4.72
CA TYR A 112 5.30 8.64 -4.90
C TYR A 112 6.71 9.20 -5.11
N ALA A 113 6.86 10.25 -5.93
CA ALA A 113 8.15 10.87 -6.18
C ALA A 113 8.83 11.37 -4.90
N VAL A 114 8.05 11.95 -3.97
CA VAL A 114 8.54 12.49 -2.69
C VAL A 114 8.81 11.39 -1.65
N ASN A 115 8.11 10.26 -1.73
CA ASN A 115 8.12 9.25 -0.66
C ASN A 115 8.71 7.88 -1.04
N LYS A 116 9.08 7.66 -2.30
CA LYS A 116 9.64 6.39 -2.80
C LYS A 116 10.81 5.86 -1.96
N ASP A 117 11.68 6.73 -1.44
CA ASP A 117 12.84 6.30 -0.66
C ASP A 117 12.43 5.78 0.73
N LYS A 118 11.36 6.34 1.33
CA LYS A 118 10.80 5.85 2.59
C LYS A 118 10.11 4.51 2.38
N ILE A 119 9.33 4.39 1.31
CA ILE A 119 8.65 3.15 0.90
C ILE A 119 9.69 2.04 0.70
N ALA A 120 10.74 2.32 -0.09
CA ALA A 120 11.84 1.38 -0.32
C ALA A 120 12.58 1.03 0.97
N TYR A 121 12.83 2.00 1.86
CA TYR A 121 13.48 1.74 3.14
C TYR A 121 12.67 0.77 4.01
N ILE A 122 11.36 0.99 4.16
CA ILE A 122 10.49 0.13 4.97
C ILE A 122 10.43 -1.28 4.36
N SER A 123 10.15 -1.41 3.06
CA SER A 123 10.08 -2.72 2.40
C SER A 123 11.40 -3.49 2.52
N ASN A 124 12.53 -2.87 2.16
CA ASN A 124 13.85 -3.51 2.25
C ASN A 124 14.23 -3.89 3.69
N LYS A 125 13.98 -3.02 4.67
CA LYS A 125 14.30 -3.34 6.06
C LYS A 125 13.52 -4.54 6.57
N SER A 126 12.31 -4.71 6.08
CA SER A 126 11.49 -5.86 6.46
C SER A 126 12.08 -7.16 5.90
N CYS A 127 12.59 -7.15 4.67
CA CYS A 127 13.34 -8.26 4.05
C CYS A 127 14.67 -8.60 4.74
N ASP A 128 15.27 -7.64 5.44
CA ASP A 128 16.56 -7.78 6.13
C ASP A 128 16.45 -8.28 7.59
N THR A 129 15.24 -8.53 8.08
CA THR A 129 14.99 -8.79 9.50
C THR A 129 14.30 -10.12 9.72
N LYS A 130 13.73 -10.33 10.93
CA LYS A 130 12.92 -11.50 11.26
C LYS A 130 11.72 -11.69 10.31
N TYR A 131 11.30 -10.63 9.61
CA TYR A 131 10.17 -10.62 8.66
C TYR A 131 10.54 -11.01 7.22
N ARG A 132 11.73 -11.58 7.01
CA ARG A 132 12.18 -11.98 5.67
C ARG A 132 11.28 -13.03 5.03
N LYS A 133 10.76 -13.99 5.82
CA LYS A 133 9.95 -15.09 5.28
C LYS A 133 8.59 -14.59 4.79
N GLU A 134 8.14 -13.49 5.38
CA GLU A 134 6.91 -12.79 5.11
C GLU A 134 7.00 -11.90 3.86
N ALA A 135 8.22 -11.59 3.38
CA ALA A 135 8.42 -10.73 2.23
C ALA A 135 7.94 -11.35 0.91
N GLU A 136 8.12 -12.67 0.73
CA GLU A 136 7.67 -13.38 -0.46
C GLU A 136 6.14 -13.44 -0.52
N ASP A 137 5.50 -13.77 0.61
CA ASP A 137 4.05 -13.74 0.75
C ASP A 137 3.49 -12.32 0.56
N SER A 138 4.17 -11.30 1.08
CA SER A 138 3.79 -9.89 0.91
C SER A 138 3.73 -9.49 -0.56
N GLN A 139 4.80 -9.77 -1.31
CA GLN A 139 4.84 -9.46 -2.75
C GLN A 139 3.81 -10.27 -3.52
N THR A 140 3.66 -11.55 -3.22
CA THR A 140 2.67 -12.43 -3.87
C THR A 140 1.25 -11.90 -3.65
N LEU A 141 0.93 -11.47 -2.43
CA LEU A 141 -0.36 -10.88 -2.11
C LEU A 141 -0.55 -9.51 -2.77
N ALA A 142 0.49 -8.67 -2.83
CA ALA A 142 0.43 -7.39 -3.52
C ALA A 142 0.18 -7.56 -5.03
N TYR A 143 0.85 -8.51 -5.69
CA TYR A 143 0.57 -8.87 -7.07
C TYR A 143 -0.85 -9.38 -7.25
N PHE A 144 -1.33 -10.24 -6.36
CA PHE A 144 -2.72 -10.71 -6.38
C PHE A 144 -3.71 -9.53 -6.40
N TYR A 145 -3.54 -8.55 -5.50
CA TYR A 145 -4.42 -7.38 -5.45
C TYR A 145 -4.34 -6.53 -6.74
N ILE A 146 -3.14 -6.31 -7.26
CA ILE A 146 -2.92 -5.47 -8.45
C ILE A 146 -3.46 -6.12 -9.72
N GLU A 147 -3.34 -7.44 -9.86
CA GLU A 147 -3.87 -8.17 -11.02
C GLU A 147 -5.39 -8.29 -11.00
N ASN A 148 -5.98 -8.22 -9.80
CA ASN A 148 -7.41 -8.43 -9.61
C ASN A 148 -8.25 -7.15 -9.51
N ILE A 149 -7.62 -5.97 -9.61
CA ILE A 149 -8.32 -4.67 -9.50
C ILE A 149 -8.88 -4.16 -10.82
#